data_AF-A0A1X0B7N8-F1
#
_entry.id   AF-A0A1X0B7N8-F1
#
_cell.length_a   1.000
_cell.length_b   1.000
_cell.length_c   1.000
_cell.angle_alpha   90.00
_cell.angle_beta   90.00
_cell.angle_gamma   90.00
#
_symmetry.space_group_name_H-M   'P 1'
#
loop_
_entity.id
_entity.type
_entity.pdbx_description
1 polymer ?
#
loop_
_entity_poly.entity_id
_entity_poly.type
_entity_poly.pdbx_seq_one_letter_code
_entity_poly.pdbx_strand_id
1 'polypeptide(L)'
;MTESERELAKAAHDVEVHEQHRTVFIGSQTMLLALLAIGYGLMTFWLGQDAWSFEGYEGTYTTALEVPGSPESWGAAFLIFGLSTLWAFHRSMSRLLAVSLTLLSILFGMFSSSFIVDALAYDAPESWPSVLVYGLIALTMLIRARLAWVTR
;
A
#
# COMPACT_ATOMS: atom_id res chain seq x y z
N MET A 1 38.34 28.58 14.01
CA MET A 1 37.63 27.30 13.92
C MET A 1 38.63 26.17 14.10
N THR A 2 38.56 25.46 15.22
CA THR A 2 39.41 24.31 15.55
C THR A 2 39.09 23.11 14.64
N GLU A 3 39.98 22.13 14.60
CA GLU A 3 39.76 20.88 13.85
C GLU A 3 38.51 20.14 14.35
N SER A 4 38.32 20.09 15.66
CA SER A 4 37.12 19.56 16.33
C SER A 4 35.83 20.27 15.88
N GLU A 5 35.84 21.61 15.76
CA GLU A 5 34.68 22.36 15.26
C GLU A 5 34.36 22.05 13.78
N ARG A 6 35.37 21.75 12.95
CA ARG A 6 35.17 21.34 11.56
C ARG A 6 34.57 19.94 11.46
N GLU A 7 35.04 19.01 12.28
CA GLU A 7 34.49 17.64 12.32
C GLU A 7 33.04 17.63 12.80
N LEU A 8 32.71 18.40 13.84
CA LEU A 8 31.34 18.55 14.32
C LEU A 8 30.43 19.19 13.27
N ALA A 9 30.91 20.24 12.58
CA ALA A 9 30.14 20.86 11.50
C ALA A 9 29.87 19.90 10.34
N LYS A 10 30.87 19.08 9.97
CA LYS A 10 30.71 18.05 8.94
C LYS A 10 29.73 16.97 9.37
N ALA A 11 29.85 16.45 10.61
CA ALA A 11 28.94 15.44 11.13
C ALA A 11 27.49 15.94 11.21
N ALA A 12 27.28 17.19 11.63
CA ALA A 12 25.96 17.80 11.66
C ALA A 12 25.36 17.92 10.24
N HIS A 13 26.17 18.31 9.26
CA HIS A 13 25.74 18.40 7.86
C HIS A 13 25.38 17.02 7.28
N ASP A 14 26.20 15.99 7.54
CA ASP A 14 25.95 14.63 7.06
C ASP A 14 24.63 14.07 7.63
N VAL A 15 24.33 14.35 8.91
CA VAL A 15 23.05 13.98 9.55
C VAL A 15 21.87 14.70 8.90
N GLU A 16 22.00 16.00 8.64
CA GLU A 16 20.96 16.80 7.99
C GLU A 16 20.61 16.28 6.60
N VAL A 17 21.63 16.00 5.77
CA VAL A 17 21.45 15.44 4.43
C VAL A 17 20.78 14.07 4.49
N HIS A 18 21.18 13.22 5.44
CA HIS A 18 20.59 11.90 5.61
C HIS A 18 19.10 11.98 6.02
N GLU A 19 18.74 12.89 6.94
CA GLU A 19 17.37 13.13 7.36
C GLU A 19 16.49 13.68 6.21
N GLN A 20 17.04 14.57 5.38
CA GLN A 20 16.35 15.05 4.18
C GLN A 20 16.06 13.91 3.19
N HIS A 21 17.06 13.09 2.86
CA HIS A 21 16.87 11.93 1.97
C HIS A 21 15.86 10.93 2.54
N ARG A 22 15.92 10.65 3.84
CA ARG A 22 14.96 9.77 4.52
C ARG A 22 13.54 10.31 4.39
N THR A 23 13.36 11.61 4.62
CA THR A 23 12.05 12.27 4.52
C THR A 23 11.48 12.20 3.10
N VAL A 24 12.30 12.49 2.09
CA VAL A 24 11.91 12.40 0.69
C VAL A 24 11.53 10.97 0.30
N PHE A 25 12.33 9.99 0.70
CA PHE A 25 12.06 8.57 0.42
C PHE A 25 10.74 8.11 1.04
N ILE A 26 10.55 8.34 2.35
CA ILE A 26 9.32 7.97 3.06
C ILE A 26 8.11 8.68 2.45
N GLY A 27 8.24 9.98 2.13
CA GLY A 27 7.17 10.75 1.51
C GLY A 27 6.77 10.18 0.15
N SER A 28 7.75 9.91 -0.70
CA SER A 28 7.54 9.36 -2.05
C SER A 28 6.89 7.97 -1.99
N GLN A 29 7.38 7.09 -1.10
CA GLN A 29 6.80 5.77 -0.87
C GLN A 29 5.35 5.88 -0.39
N THR A 30 5.06 6.77 0.55
CA THR A 30 3.70 6.99 1.07
C THR A 30 2.75 7.43 -0.05
N MET A 31 3.20 8.34 -0.91
CA MET A 31 2.42 8.84 -2.03
C MET A 31 2.15 7.73 -3.06
N LEU A 32 3.17 6.94 -3.41
CA LEU A 32 3.01 5.81 -4.33
C LEU A 32 2.02 4.77 -3.81
N LEU A 33 2.09 4.41 -2.53
CA LEU A 33 1.16 3.47 -1.89
C LEU A 33 -0.28 3.99 -1.91
N ALA A 34 -0.48 5.28 -1.64
CA ALA A 34 -1.80 5.89 -1.70
C ALA A 34 -2.34 5.94 -3.14
N LEU A 35 -1.51 6.36 -4.10
CA LEU A 35 -1.87 6.44 -5.51
C LEU A 35 -2.16 5.06 -6.11
N LEU A 36 -1.44 4.01 -5.68
CA LEU A 36 -1.72 2.64 -6.08
C LEU A 36 -3.13 2.22 -5.66
N ALA A 37 -3.50 2.45 -4.39
CA ALA A 37 -4.83 2.14 -3.90
C ALA A 37 -5.91 2.96 -4.62
N ILE A 38 -5.66 4.25 -4.85
CA ILE A 38 -6.60 5.12 -5.58
C ILE A 38 -6.77 4.63 -7.02
N GLY A 39 -5.67 4.42 -7.74
CA GLY A 39 -5.69 3.98 -9.14
C GLY A 39 -6.38 2.64 -9.29
N TYR A 40 -6.06 1.67 -8.43
CA TYR A 40 -6.73 0.37 -8.43
C TYR A 40 -8.24 0.50 -8.18
N GLY A 41 -8.64 1.27 -7.17
CA GLY A 41 -10.05 1.47 -6.89
C GLY A 41 -10.79 2.22 -8.01
N LEU A 42 -10.16 3.17 -8.71
CA LEU A 42 -10.75 3.77 -9.91
C LEU A 42 -10.94 2.74 -11.03
N MET A 43 -9.98 1.85 -11.24
CA MET A 43 -10.06 0.83 -12.29
C MET A 43 -11.24 -0.12 -12.07
N THR A 44 -11.52 -0.52 -10.83
CA THR A 44 -12.66 -1.41 -10.56
C THR A 44 -14.02 -0.76 -10.85
N PHE A 45 -14.14 0.57 -10.74
CA PHE A 45 -15.37 1.27 -11.14
C PHE A 45 -15.47 1.47 -12.66
N TRP A 46 -14.33 1.65 -13.33
CA TRP A 46 -14.31 1.93 -14.76
C TRP A 46 -14.49 0.67 -15.61
N LEU A 47 -13.78 -0.40 -15.24
CA LEU A 47 -13.79 -1.68 -15.95
C LEU A 47 -14.81 -2.66 -15.35
N GLY A 48 -15.21 -2.47 -14.08
CA GLY A 48 -16.11 -3.41 -13.41
C GLY A 48 -15.52 -4.82 -13.41
N GLN A 49 -16.39 -5.81 -13.66
CA GLN A 49 -16.03 -7.23 -13.76
C GLN A 49 -14.95 -7.51 -14.83
N ASP A 50 -14.89 -6.70 -15.89
CA ASP A 50 -13.89 -6.85 -16.95
C ASP A 50 -12.46 -6.65 -16.42
N ALA A 51 -12.30 -5.97 -15.28
CA ALA A 51 -11.01 -5.84 -14.60
C ALA A 51 -10.44 -7.18 -14.13
N TRP A 52 -11.30 -8.17 -13.89
CA TRP A 52 -10.97 -9.46 -13.29
C TRP A 52 -11.29 -10.66 -14.18
N SER A 53 -11.87 -10.43 -15.37
CA SER A 53 -12.07 -11.48 -16.37
C SER A 53 -10.99 -11.39 -17.46
N PHE A 54 -9.93 -12.20 -17.32
CA PHE A 54 -8.91 -12.34 -18.35
C PHE A 54 -8.99 -13.74 -18.97
N GLU A 55 -8.96 -13.83 -20.31
CA GLU A 55 -8.85 -15.11 -20.99
C GLU A 55 -7.57 -15.83 -20.53
N GLY A 56 -7.73 -17.08 -20.06
CA GLY A 56 -6.62 -17.92 -19.57
C GLY A 56 -6.33 -17.86 -18.07
N TYR A 57 -7.13 -17.11 -17.29
CA TYR A 57 -7.05 -17.03 -15.81
C TYR A 57 -8.32 -17.60 -15.17
N GLU A 58 -8.73 -18.81 -15.56
CA GLU A 58 -9.93 -19.46 -15.01
C GLU A 58 -9.71 -19.83 -13.54
N GLY A 59 -10.61 -19.37 -12.66
CA GLY A 59 -10.54 -19.63 -11.21
C GLY A 59 -9.80 -18.55 -10.41
N THR A 60 -8.96 -17.73 -11.07
CA THR A 60 -8.37 -16.56 -10.44
C THR A 60 -9.45 -15.48 -10.19
N TYR A 61 -9.48 -14.89 -8.99
CA TYR A 61 -10.50 -13.95 -8.48
C TYR A 61 -11.83 -14.58 -8.03
N THR A 62 -12.02 -15.90 -8.11
CA THR A 62 -13.30 -16.52 -7.71
C THR A 62 -13.66 -16.19 -6.27
N THR A 63 -12.73 -16.34 -5.33
CA THR A 63 -12.97 -16.00 -3.91
C THR A 63 -13.23 -14.50 -3.72
N ALA A 64 -12.53 -13.63 -4.45
CA ALA A 64 -12.71 -12.19 -4.32
C ALA A 64 -14.09 -11.74 -4.83
N LEU A 65 -14.60 -12.40 -5.87
CA LEU A 65 -15.91 -12.15 -6.48
C LEU A 65 -17.09 -12.57 -5.59
N GLU A 66 -16.87 -13.45 -4.62
CA GLU A 66 -17.90 -13.84 -3.64
C GLU A 66 -18.25 -12.69 -2.68
N VAL A 67 -17.40 -11.67 -2.55
CA VAL A 67 -17.70 -10.50 -1.71
C VAL A 67 -18.84 -9.69 -2.35
N PRO A 68 -19.91 -9.37 -1.61
CA PRO A 68 -21.04 -8.63 -2.16
C PRO A 68 -20.65 -7.30 -2.81
N GLY A 69 -21.17 -7.07 -4.02
CA GLY A 69 -20.91 -5.85 -4.79
C GLY A 69 -19.50 -5.76 -5.36
N SER A 70 -18.79 -6.89 -5.48
CA SER A 70 -17.49 -6.93 -6.15
C SER A 70 -17.62 -6.77 -7.66
N PRO A 71 -16.61 -6.19 -8.33
CA PRO A 71 -15.35 -5.65 -7.79
C PRO A 71 -15.45 -4.24 -7.17
N GLU A 72 -16.57 -3.54 -7.35
CA GLU A 72 -16.73 -2.13 -6.98
C GLU A 72 -16.63 -1.89 -5.47
N SER A 73 -17.09 -2.83 -4.63
CA SER A 73 -17.02 -2.72 -3.18
C SER A 73 -15.58 -2.76 -2.65
N TRP A 74 -14.73 -3.62 -3.23
CA TRP A 74 -13.29 -3.60 -3.00
C TRP A 74 -12.68 -2.26 -3.42
N GLY A 75 -13.04 -1.82 -4.64
CA GLY A 75 -12.62 -0.53 -5.19
C GLY A 75 -12.95 0.65 -4.30
N ALA A 76 -14.18 0.70 -3.77
CA ALA A 76 -14.63 1.73 -2.85
C ALA A 76 -13.75 1.79 -1.61
N ALA A 77 -13.43 0.63 -1.01
CA ALA A 77 -12.56 0.57 0.15
C ALA A 77 -11.14 1.06 -0.16
N PHE A 78 -10.56 0.61 -1.28
CA PHE A 78 -9.25 1.08 -1.74
C PHE A 78 -9.22 2.60 -1.99
N LEU A 79 -10.26 3.15 -2.64
CA LEU A 79 -10.40 4.58 -2.87
C LEU A 79 -10.47 5.36 -1.57
N ILE A 80 -11.37 4.97 -0.66
CA ILE A 80 -11.60 5.68 0.61
C ILE A 80 -10.31 5.73 1.43
N PHE A 81 -9.65 4.59 1.62
CA PHE A 81 -8.43 4.55 2.43
C PHE A 81 -7.21 5.12 1.70
N GLY A 82 -7.14 5.01 0.37
CA GLY A 82 -6.11 5.65 -0.45
C GLY A 82 -6.19 7.18 -0.37
N LEU A 83 -7.38 7.75 -0.56
CA LEU A 83 -7.63 9.19 -0.40
C LEU A 83 -7.38 9.66 1.04
N SER A 84 -7.81 8.88 2.04
CA SER A 84 -7.56 9.19 3.45
C SER A 84 -6.07 9.20 3.78
N THR A 85 -5.30 8.25 3.23
CA THR A 85 -3.83 8.20 3.35
C THR A 85 -3.19 9.43 2.74
N LEU A 86 -3.58 9.79 1.51
CA LEU A 86 -3.05 10.94 0.80
C LEU A 86 -3.36 12.24 1.55
N TRP A 87 -4.60 12.40 2.01
CA TRP A 87 -5.04 13.55 2.80
C TRP A 87 -4.28 13.66 4.11
N ALA A 88 -4.19 12.57 4.88
CA ALA A 88 -3.48 12.52 6.14
C ALA A 88 -1.99 12.86 5.97
N PHE A 89 -1.36 12.39 4.89
CA PHE A 89 0.00 12.73 4.54
C PHE A 89 0.17 14.23 4.28
N HIS A 90 -0.66 14.83 3.41
CA HIS A 90 -0.57 16.27 3.09
C HIS A 90 -0.87 17.17 4.30
N ARG A 91 -1.76 16.74 5.19
CA ARG A 91 -2.12 17.47 6.42
C ARG A 91 -1.24 17.14 7.61
N SER A 92 -0.19 16.32 7.44
CA SER A 92 0.69 15.87 8.52
C SER A 92 -0.05 15.25 9.72
N MET A 93 -1.13 14.51 9.44
CA MET A 93 -1.98 13.85 10.45
C MET A 93 -1.48 12.42 10.72
N SER A 94 -0.37 12.28 11.47
CA SER A 94 0.34 11.00 11.65
C SER A 94 -0.55 9.83 12.15
N ARG A 95 -1.52 10.11 13.03
CA ARG A 95 -2.46 9.07 13.53
C ARG A 95 -3.40 8.57 12.43
N LEU A 96 -4.01 9.49 11.68
CA LEU A 96 -4.90 9.13 10.57
C LEU A 96 -4.14 8.40 9.47
N LEU A 97 -2.90 8.83 9.20
CA LEU A 97 -2.01 8.17 8.24
C LEU A 97 -1.72 6.72 8.66
N ALA A 98 -1.36 6.51 9.93
CA ALA A 98 -1.10 5.17 10.46
C ALA A 98 -2.34 4.27 10.40
N VAL A 99 -3.51 4.76 10.78
CA VAL A 99 -4.77 4.01 10.72
C VAL A 99 -5.12 3.66 9.27
N SER A 100 -5.07 4.64 8.36
CA SER A 100 -5.43 4.43 6.95
C SER A 100 -4.51 3.40 6.28
N LEU A 101 -3.21 3.48 6.52
CA LEU A 101 -2.24 2.50 6.02
C LEU A 101 -2.41 1.12 6.65
N THR A 102 -2.80 1.03 7.92
CA THR A 102 -3.11 -0.25 8.57
C THR A 102 -4.33 -0.89 7.92
N LEU A 103 -5.39 -0.12 7.64
CA LEU A 103 -6.60 -0.61 6.98
C LEU A 103 -6.30 -1.03 5.53
N LEU A 104 -5.49 -0.26 4.79
CA LEU A 104 -5.03 -0.68 3.46
C LEU A 104 -4.19 -1.96 3.52
N SER A 105 -3.30 -2.08 4.49
CA SER A 105 -2.49 -3.29 4.69
C SER A 105 -3.38 -4.52 4.92
N ILE A 106 -4.40 -4.40 5.77
CA ILE A 106 -5.39 -5.46 6.00
C ILE A 106 -6.13 -5.78 4.70
N LEU A 107 -6.58 -4.77 3.95
CA LEU A 107 -7.32 -4.95 2.71
C LEU A 107 -6.48 -5.66 1.63
N PHE A 108 -5.24 -5.23 1.41
CA PHE A 108 -4.29 -5.93 0.52
C PHE A 108 -3.93 -7.33 1.04
N GLY A 109 -3.87 -7.53 2.36
CA GLY A 109 -3.64 -8.84 2.96
C GLY A 109 -4.82 -9.80 2.74
N MET A 110 -6.05 -9.31 2.87
CA MET A 110 -7.26 -10.08 2.53
C MET A 110 -7.29 -10.43 1.04
N PHE A 111 -6.97 -9.47 0.17
CA PHE A 111 -6.89 -9.68 -1.27
C PHE A 111 -5.78 -10.68 -1.64
N SER A 112 -4.59 -10.57 -1.03
CA SER A 112 -3.53 -11.58 -1.17
C SER A 112 -3.99 -12.97 -0.72
N SER A 113 -4.74 -13.04 0.39
CA SER A 113 -5.24 -14.31 0.93
C SER A 113 -6.30 -14.94 0.04
N SER A 114 -7.16 -14.16 -0.63
CA SER A 114 -8.12 -14.73 -1.59
C SER A 114 -7.44 -15.43 -2.75
N PHE A 115 -6.29 -14.93 -3.22
CA PHE A 115 -5.49 -15.64 -4.24
C PHE A 115 -4.84 -16.93 -3.73
N ILE A 116 -4.55 -17.02 -2.43
CA ILE A 116 -4.11 -18.31 -1.84
C ILE A 116 -5.25 -19.31 -1.92
N VAL A 117 -6.47 -18.89 -1.58
CA VAL A 117 -7.65 -19.75 -1.71
C VAL A 117 -7.86 -20.13 -3.16
N ASP A 118 -7.79 -19.19 -4.09
CA ASP A 118 -7.97 -19.48 -5.52
C ASP A 118 -6.93 -20.47 -6.06
N ALA A 119 -5.66 -20.29 -5.69
CA ALA A 119 -4.59 -21.20 -6.10
C ALA A 119 -4.76 -22.64 -5.56
N LEU A 120 -5.43 -22.81 -4.42
CA LEU A 120 -5.55 -24.10 -3.74
C LEU A 120 -6.90 -24.78 -3.95
N ALA A 121 -7.99 -24.02 -4.04
CA ALA A 121 -9.36 -24.52 -4.10
C ALA A 121 -9.93 -24.55 -5.53
N TYR A 122 -9.42 -23.69 -6.41
CA TYR A 122 -9.88 -23.56 -7.79
C TYR A 122 -8.82 -23.94 -8.82
N ASP A 123 -7.72 -24.59 -8.39
CA ASP A 123 -6.61 -25.04 -9.24
C ASP A 123 -6.07 -23.93 -10.17
N ALA A 124 -5.99 -22.70 -9.66
CA ALA A 124 -5.56 -21.49 -10.38
C ALA A 124 -4.11 -21.08 -10.03
N PRO A 125 -3.07 -21.81 -10.50
CA PRO A 125 -1.67 -21.55 -10.12
C PRO A 125 -1.17 -20.15 -10.51
N GLU A 126 -1.78 -19.51 -11.49
CA GLU A 126 -1.51 -18.15 -11.93
C GLU A 126 -1.92 -17.08 -10.89
N SER A 127 -2.58 -17.48 -9.80
CA SER A 127 -2.83 -16.64 -8.62
C SER A 127 -1.59 -16.42 -7.74
N TRP A 128 -0.58 -17.28 -7.79
CA TRP A 128 0.62 -17.17 -6.91
C TRP A 128 1.41 -15.87 -7.04
N PRO A 129 1.66 -15.31 -8.25
CA PRO A 129 2.25 -13.99 -8.39
C PRO A 129 1.48 -12.90 -7.63
N SER A 130 0.14 -12.92 -7.69
CA SER A 130 -0.72 -11.97 -6.98
C SER A 130 -0.60 -12.11 -5.46
N VAL A 131 -0.52 -13.34 -4.94
CA VAL A 131 -0.26 -13.59 -3.51
C VAL A 131 0.99 -12.83 -3.06
N LEU A 132 2.10 -13.00 -3.78
CA LEU A 132 3.38 -12.39 -3.43
C LEU A 132 3.35 -10.86 -3.56
N VAL A 133 2.84 -10.34 -4.67
CA VAL A 133 2.80 -8.90 -4.94
C VAL A 133 1.95 -8.19 -3.90
N TYR A 134 0.71 -8.62 -3.70
CA TYR A 134 -0.20 -7.99 -2.75
C TYR A 134 0.24 -8.21 -1.30
N GLY A 135 0.85 -9.36 -0.98
CA GLY A 135 1.42 -9.63 0.34
C GLY A 135 2.58 -8.68 0.68
N LEU A 136 3.49 -8.45 -0.27
CA LEU A 136 4.60 -7.49 -0.10
C LEU A 136 4.11 -6.05 0.05
N ILE A 137 3.09 -5.65 -0.73
CA ILE A 137 2.46 -4.33 -0.60
C ILE A 137 1.83 -4.19 0.79
N ALA A 138 1.08 -5.20 1.25
CA ALA A 138 0.46 -5.20 2.57
C ALA A 138 1.50 -5.04 3.69
N LEU A 139 2.60 -5.79 3.65
CA LEU A 139 3.69 -5.68 4.62
C LEU A 139 4.34 -4.29 4.60
N THR A 140 4.59 -3.76 3.40
CA THR A 140 5.19 -2.44 3.22
C THR A 140 4.31 -1.35 3.84
N MET A 141 3.00 -1.43 3.63
CA MET A 141 2.02 -0.53 4.23
C MET A 141 1.99 -0.66 5.76
N LEU A 142 2.09 -1.87 6.30
CA LEU A 142 2.13 -2.10 7.75
C LEU A 142 3.38 -1.50 8.39
N ILE A 143 4.55 -1.68 7.78
CA ILE A 143 5.81 -1.09 8.24
C ILE A 143 5.69 0.44 8.23
N ARG A 144 5.16 1.01 7.15
CA ARG A 144 4.95 2.47 7.05
C ARG A 144 3.93 2.99 8.06
N ALA A 145 2.86 2.24 8.31
CA ALA A 145 1.86 2.55 9.33
C ALA A 145 2.49 2.57 10.73
N ARG A 146 3.32 1.57 11.04
CA ARG A 146 4.06 1.50 12.30
C ARG A 146 4.98 2.70 12.46
N LEU A 147 5.70 3.09 11.41
CA LEU A 147 6.54 4.28 11.43
C LEU A 147 5.72 5.54 11.73
N ALA A 148 4.61 5.77 11.02
CA ALA A 148 3.71 6.90 11.27
C ALA A 148 3.15 6.94 12.70
N TRP A 149 2.97 5.77 13.34
CA TRP A 149 2.48 5.69 14.70
C TRP A 149 3.51 6.12 15.75
N VAL A 150 4.80 5.84 15.52
CA VAL A 150 5.87 6.08 16.49
C VAL A 150 6.61 7.39 16.31
N THR A 151 6.77 7.87 15.08
CA THR A 151 7.34 9.20 14.82
C THR A 151 6.28 10.25 15.14
N ARG A 152 6.39 10.83 16.34
CA ARG A 152 5.62 12.00 16.79
C ARG A 152 6.45 13.25 16.68
#